data_AF-A0A356U9C6-F1
#
_entry.id   AF-A0A356U9C6-F1
#
_cell.length_a   1.000
_cell.length_b   1.000
_cell.length_c   1.000
_cell.angle_alpha   90.00
_cell.angle_beta   90.00
_cell.angle_gamma   90.00
#
_symmetry.space_group_name_H-M   'P 1'
#
loop_
_entity.id
_entity.type
_entity.pdbx_description
1 polymer ?
#
loop_
_entity_poly.entity_id
_entity_poly.type
_entity_poly.pdbx_seq_one_letter_code
_entity_poly.pdbx_strand_id
1 'polypeptide(L)'
;DFLRVVGANRALLEFENVRIIKSMRNTVNRQVNCETANLAKTIDASVRQIDLINRAREKEGWKKMPAQLKELAFLRVHYPDYTLKELGELTQPPLSKPGVAYRMRRLEKIAEDIIGQIEL
;
A
#
# COMPACT_ATOMS: atom_id res chain seq x y z
N ASP A 1 -36.08 -45.07 -7.46
CA ASP A 1 -36.51 -45.20 -6.05
C ASP A 1 -35.42 -45.33 -5.00
N PHE A 2 -34.34 -46.10 -5.21
CA PHE A 2 -33.26 -46.25 -4.22
C PHE A 2 -32.69 -44.92 -3.68
N LEU A 3 -32.32 -43.97 -4.54
CA LEU A 3 -31.80 -42.65 -4.15
C LEU A 3 -32.79 -41.80 -3.33
N ARG A 4 -34.08 -42.06 -3.49
CA ARG A 4 -35.16 -41.39 -2.76
C ARG A 4 -35.37 -42.01 -1.38
N VAL A 5 -35.28 -43.34 -1.30
CA VAL A 5 -35.36 -44.14 -0.05
C VAL A 5 -34.16 -43.90 0.86
N VAL A 6 -32.95 -43.77 0.31
CA VAL A 6 -31.72 -43.52 1.08
C VAL A 6 -31.47 -42.03 1.40
N GLY A 7 -32.40 -41.14 1.04
CA GLY A 7 -32.29 -39.70 1.34
C GLY A 7 -31.15 -38.96 0.62
N ALA A 8 -30.56 -39.55 -0.44
CA ALA A 8 -29.36 -39.04 -1.10
C ALA A 8 -29.50 -37.60 -1.62
N ASN A 9 -30.68 -37.21 -2.10
CA ASN A 9 -30.92 -35.85 -2.61
C ASN A 9 -30.83 -34.80 -1.50
N ARG A 10 -31.31 -35.11 -0.29
CA ARG A 10 -31.22 -34.19 0.86
C ARG A 10 -29.77 -34.09 1.35
N ALA A 11 -29.09 -35.22 1.46
CA ALA A 11 -27.68 -35.25 1.85
C ALA A 11 -26.80 -34.48 0.85
N LEU A 12 -27.08 -34.58 -0.46
CA LEU A 12 -26.37 -33.84 -1.49
C LEU A 12 -26.60 -32.32 -1.37
N LEU A 13 -27.84 -31.89 -1.14
CA LEU A 13 -28.15 -30.46 -0.95
C LEU A 13 -27.50 -29.89 0.32
N GLU A 14 -27.52 -30.64 1.42
CA GLU A 14 -26.84 -30.25 2.66
C GLU A 14 -25.31 -30.18 2.46
N PHE A 15 -24.73 -31.13 1.73
CA PHE A 15 -23.31 -31.12 1.36
C PHE A 15 -22.93 -29.90 0.51
N GLU A 16 -23.70 -29.61 -0.55
CA GLU A 16 -23.44 -28.45 -1.41
C GLU A 16 -23.61 -27.13 -0.66
N ASN A 17 -24.61 -27.02 0.23
CA ASN A 17 -24.76 -25.84 1.10
C ASN A 17 -23.53 -25.61 1.97
N VAL A 18 -23.01 -26.65 2.63
CA VAL A 18 -21.78 -26.57 3.43
C VAL A 18 -20.59 -26.16 2.55
N ARG A 19 -20.47 -26.75 1.36
CA ARG A 19 -19.40 -26.44 0.40
C ARG A 19 -19.44 -24.99 -0.08
N ILE A 20 -20.62 -24.49 -0.43
CA ILE A 20 -20.82 -23.09 -0.87
C ILE A 20 -20.39 -22.13 0.23
N ILE A 21 -20.89 -22.30 1.45
CA ILE A 21 -20.55 -21.43 2.58
C ILE A 21 -19.04 -21.45 2.86
N LYS A 22 -18.42 -22.64 2.82
CA LYS A 22 -16.98 -22.80 3.04
C LYS A 22 -16.16 -22.12 1.93
N SER A 23 -16.60 -22.23 0.68
CA SER A 23 -15.98 -21.55 -0.47
C SER A 23 -16.08 -20.03 -0.35
N MET A 24 -17.26 -19.49 0.00
CA MET A 24 -17.45 -18.07 0.23
C MET A 24 -16.54 -17.53 1.34
N ARG A 25 -16.51 -18.22 2.49
CA ARG A 25 -15.61 -17.86 3.61
C ARG A 25 -14.14 -17.88 3.19
N ASN A 26 -13.71 -18.89 2.43
CA ASN A 26 -12.33 -18.98 1.95
C ASN A 26 -11.97 -17.82 1.01
N THR A 27 -12.89 -17.41 0.13
CA THR A 27 -12.69 -16.26 -0.75
C THR A 27 -12.57 -14.96 0.03
N VAL A 28 -13.46 -14.72 1.00
CA VAL A 28 -13.39 -13.55 1.89
C VAL A 28 -12.09 -13.53 2.69
N ASN A 29 -11.72 -14.66 3.30
CA ASN A 29 -10.47 -14.75 4.07
C ASN A 29 -9.24 -14.44 3.22
N ARG A 30 -9.19 -14.95 1.97
CA ARG A 30 -8.09 -14.61 1.06
C ARG A 30 -8.08 -13.12 0.71
N GLN A 31 -9.23 -12.52 0.45
CA GLN A 31 -9.33 -11.10 0.13
C GLN A 31 -8.86 -10.23 1.29
N VAL A 32 -9.39 -10.44 2.50
CA VAL A 32 -9.03 -9.68 3.70
C VAL A 32 -7.55 -9.84 4.03
N ASN A 33 -6.99 -11.05 3.89
CA ASN A 33 -5.56 -11.28 4.12
C ASN A 33 -4.70 -10.51 3.11
N CYS A 34 -5.09 -10.48 1.83
CA CYS A 34 -4.39 -9.71 0.80
C CYS A 34 -4.44 -8.21 1.08
N GLU A 35 -5.60 -7.67 1.43
CA GLU A 35 -5.78 -6.25 1.77
C GLU A 35 -4.95 -5.87 3.00
N THR A 36 -5.02 -6.69 4.06
CA THR A 36 -4.25 -6.49 5.29
C THR A 36 -2.75 -6.50 5.03
N ALA A 37 -2.24 -7.47 4.25
CA ALA A 37 -0.83 -7.55 3.90
C ALA A 37 -0.37 -6.36 3.03
N ASN A 38 -1.23 -5.88 2.13
CA ASN A 38 -0.93 -4.70 1.30
C ASN A 38 -0.92 -3.42 2.12
N LEU A 39 -1.84 -3.29 3.08
CA LEU A 39 -1.89 -2.15 4.01
C LEU A 39 -0.64 -2.13 4.89
N ALA A 40 -0.25 -3.26 5.49
CA ALA A 40 0.96 -3.36 6.31
C ALA A 40 2.21 -2.91 5.54
N LYS A 41 2.40 -3.41 4.31
CA LYS A 41 3.52 -2.98 3.44
C LYS A 41 3.49 -1.48 3.11
N THR A 42 2.30 -0.92 2.97
CA THR A 42 2.12 0.52 2.67
C THR A 42 2.50 1.37 3.88
N ILE A 43 2.09 0.96 5.07
CA ILE A 43 2.44 1.61 6.35
C ILE A 43 3.95 1.54 6.58
N ASP A 44 4.56 0.36 6.47
CA ASP A 44 6.01 0.19 6.65
C ASP A 44 6.81 1.07 5.69
N ALA A 45 6.40 1.14 4.43
CA ALA A 45 7.01 2.01 3.44
C ALA A 45 6.84 3.49 3.80
N SER A 46 5.65 3.88 4.28
CA SER A 46 5.35 5.26 4.67
C SER A 46 6.22 5.71 5.86
N VAL A 47 6.33 4.89 6.90
CA VAL A 47 7.16 5.17 8.08
C VAL A 47 8.61 5.38 7.69
N ARG A 48 9.18 4.46 6.89
CA ARG A 48 10.56 4.57 6.39
C ARG A 48 10.78 5.82 5.54
N GLN A 49 9.83 6.15 4.66
CA GLN A 49 9.91 7.36 3.82
C GLN A 49 9.89 8.63 4.67
N ILE A 50 9.02 8.71 5.68
CA ILE A 50 8.89 9.86 6.55
C ILE A 50 10.16 10.07 7.37
N ASP A 51 10.74 9.02 7.93
CA ASP A 51 12.02 9.08 8.64
C ASP A 51 13.12 9.65 7.74
N LEU A 52 13.26 9.09 6.54
CA LEU A 52 14.26 9.52 5.56
C LEU A 52 14.08 11.00 5.16
N ILE A 53 12.83 11.41 4.91
CA ILE A 53 12.48 12.81 4.60
C ILE A 53 12.88 13.73 5.76
N ASN A 54 12.55 13.38 7.00
CA ASN A 54 12.84 14.21 8.16
C ASN A 54 14.35 14.37 8.39
N ARG A 55 15.11 13.27 8.29
CA ARG A 55 16.57 13.29 8.42
C ARG A 55 17.23 14.16 7.34
N ALA A 56 16.78 14.04 6.09
CA ALA A 56 17.34 14.82 4.99
C ALA A 56 16.94 16.31 5.08
N ARG A 57 15.75 16.63 5.59
CA ARG A 57 15.22 18.01 5.70
C ARG A 57 16.07 18.93 6.58
N GLU A 58 16.76 18.39 7.56
CA GLU A 58 17.64 19.14 8.47
C GLU A 58 18.95 19.59 7.80
N LYS A 59 19.26 19.09 6.59
CA LYS A 59 20.53 19.32 5.92
C LYS A 59 20.42 20.38 4.82
N GLU A 60 21.51 21.11 4.58
CA GLU A 60 21.57 22.17 3.55
C GLU A 60 21.24 21.68 2.14
N GLY A 61 21.57 20.42 1.82
CA GLY A 61 21.26 19.80 0.53
C GLY A 61 19.76 19.78 0.20
N TRP A 62 18.88 19.75 1.22
CA TRP A 62 17.43 19.75 1.05
C TRP A 62 16.92 20.97 0.29
N LYS A 63 17.53 22.14 0.53
CA LYS A 63 17.11 23.41 -0.10
C LYS A 63 17.27 23.38 -1.62
N LYS A 64 18.19 22.58 -2.15
CA LYS A 64 18.47 22.46 -3.60
C LYS A 64 17.52 21.49 -4.32
N MET A 65 16.69 20.75 -3.60
CA MET A 65 15.80 19.75 -4.19
C MET A 65 14.69 20.41 -5.05
N PRO A 66 14.30 19.81 -6.19
CA PRO A 66 13.19 20.29 -7.02
C PRO A 66 11.89 20.45 -6.24
N ALA A 67 11.12 21.51 -6.55
CA ALA A 67 9.89 21.85 -5.85
C ALA A 67 8.87 20.70 -5.85
N GLN A 68 8.75 19.97 -6.95
CA GLN A 68 7.79 18.85 -7.06
C GLN A 68 8.14 17.67 -6.14
N LEU A 69 9.41 17.49 -5.78
CA LEU A 69 9.82 16.46 -4.82
C LEU A 69 9.64 16.95 -3.38
N LYS A 70 9.83 18.26 -3.13
CA LYS A 70 9.50 18.87 -1.83
C LYS A 70 8.01 18.82 -1.54
N GLU A 71 7.18 19.09 -2.55
CA GLU A 71 5.72 18.94 -2.48
C GLU A 71 5.36 17.50 -2.09
N LEU A 72 5.89 16.51 -2.81
CA LEU A 72 5.62 15.10 -2.49
C LEU A 72 6.12 14.70 -1.10
N ALA A 73 7.28 15.19 -0.68
CA ALA A 73 7.79 14.97 0.67
C ALA A 73 6.86 15.55 1.73
N PHE A 74 6.38 16.77 1.52
CA PHE A 74 5.42 17.43 2.40
C PHE A 74 4.11 16.62 2.48
N LEU A 75 3.54 16.23 1.33
CA LEU A 75 2.32 15.43 1.29
C LEU A 75 2.48 14.10 2.02
N ARG A 76 3.60 13.40 1.82
CA ARG A 76 3.87 12.12 2.51
C ARG A 76 3.91 12.28 4.03
N VAL A 77 4.57 13.33 4.53
CA VAL A 77 4.65 13.62 5.98
C VAL A 77 3.30 14.04 6.53
N HIS A 78 2.54 14.83 5.80
CA HIS A 78 1.26 15.37 6.28
C HIS A 78 0.12 14.35 6.25
N TYR A 79 0.15 13.42 5.29
CA TYR A 79 -0.87 12.40 5.12
C TYR A 79 -0.27 10.99 5.21
N PRO A 80 0.29 10.55 6.35
CA PRO A 80 1.08 9.31 6.48
C PRO A 80 0.33 8.01 6.15
N ASP A 81 -1.00 8.02 6.22
CA ASP A 81 -1.83 6.84 5.95
C ASP A 81 -2.26 6.72 4.49
N TYR A 82 -2.00 7.74 3.67
CA TYR A 82 -2.42 7.76 2.27
C TYR A 82 -1.56 6.83 1.43
N THR A 83 -2.20 6.16 0.48
CA THR A 83 -1.53 5.40 -0.57
C THR A 83 -0.84 6.33 -1.56
N LEU A 84 0.12 5.80 -2.33
CA LEU A 84 0.77 6.59 -3.39
C LEU A 84 -0.21 7.12 -4.44
N LYS A 85 -1.37 6.47 -4.63
CA LYS A 85 -2.40 6.95 -5.55
C LYS A 85 -3.06 8.22 -4.98
N GLU A 86 -3.53 8.15 -3.74
CA GLU A 86 -4.19 9.29 -3.07
C GLU A 86 -3.24 10.47 -2.91
N LEU A 87 -1.95 10.23 -2.61
CA LEU A 87 -0.94 11.31 -2.63
C LEU A 87 -0.81 11.95 -4.01
N GLY A 88 -0.92 11.17 -5.10
CA GLY A 88 -0.86 11.69 -6.46
C GLY A 88 -2.07 12.52 -6.87
N GLU A 89 -3.24 12.22 -6.31
CA GLU A 89 -4.45 13.01 -6.50
C GLU A 89 -4.32 14.40 -5.84
N LEU A 90 -3.48 14.54 -4.81
CA LEU A 90 -3.19 15.80 -4.12
C LEU A 90 -2.08 16.65 -4.76
N THR A 91 -1.24 16.07 -5.63
CA THR A 91 -0.18 16.84 -6.31
C THR A 91 -0.74 17.75 -7.41
N GLN A 92 -0.05 18.84 -7.71
CA GLN A 92 -0.39 19.72 -8.83
C GLN A 92 0.73 19.76 -9.91
N PRO A 93 0.51 19.25 -11.12
CA PRO A 93 -0.69 18.55 -11.60
C PRO A 93 -0.84 17.14 -10.99
N PRO A 94 -2.07 16.57 -10.94
CA PRO A 94 -2.30 15.24 -10.42
C PRO A 94 -1.48 14.17 -11.14
N LEU A 95 -1.05 13.16 -10.39
CA LEU A 95 -0.23 12.08 -10.89
C LEU A 95 -0.91 10.73 -10.72
N SER A 96 -0.65 9.84 -11.67
CA SER A 96 -0.98 8.42 -11.53
C SER A 96 -0.08 7.76 -10.48
N LYS A 97 -0.55 6.64 -9.90
CA LYS A 97 0.22 5.84 -8.93
C LYS A 97 1.67 5.52 -9.41
N PRO A 98 1.91 5.08 -10.67
CA PRO A 98 3.28 4.89 -11.16
C PRO A 98 4.12 6.16 -11.20
N GLY A 99 3.51 7.30 -11.53
CA GLY A 99 4.18 8.61 -11.55
C GLY A 99 4.63 9.05 -10.16
N VAL A 100 3.77 8.90 -9.16
CA VAL A 100 4.13 9.17 -7.75
C VAL A 100 5.20 8.21 -7.27
N ALA A 101 5.08 6.91 -7.57
CA ALA A 101 6.09 5.92 -7.19
C ALA A 101 7.47 6.24 -7.78
N TYR A 102 7.53 6.69 -9.03
CA TYR A 102 8.77 7.15 -9.65
C TYR A 102 9.36 8.37 -8.94
N ARG A 103 8.54 9.39 -8.65
CA ARG A 103 8.99 10.59 -7.92
C ARG A 103 9.44 10.26 -6.50
N MET A 104 8.73 9.36 -5.81
CA MET A 104 9.06 8.93 -4.45
C MET A 104 10.43 8.23 -4.42
N ARG A 105 10.70 7.29 -5.35
CA ARG A 105 12.03 6.66 -5.45
C ARG A 105 13.14 7.68 -5.69
N ARG A 106 12.89 8.71 -6.50
CA ARG A 106 13.85 9.77 -6.76
C ARG A 106 14.07 10.65 -5.52
N LEU A 107 13.00 10.96 -4.79
CA LEU A 107 13.05 11.68 -3.51
C LEU A 107 13.87 10.90 -2.48
N GLU A 108 13.60 9.60 -2.32
CA GLU A 108 14.33 8.73 -1.41
C GLU A 108 15.83 8.71 -1.74
N LYS A 109 16.18 8.51 -3.02
CA LYS A 109 17.59 8.55 -3.45
C LYS A 109 18.28 9.87 -3.14
N ILE A 110 17.63 11.01 -3.43
CA ILE A 110 18.20 12.33 -3.15
C ILE A 110 18.35 12.53 -1.63
N ALA A 111 17.39 12.07 -0.84
CA ALA A 111 17.44 12.17 0.62
C ALA A 111 18.58 11.32 1.19
N GLU A 112 18.79 10.10 0.68
CA GLU A 112 19.93 9.24 1.03
C GLU A 112 21.26 9.90 0.66
N ASP A 113 21.40 10.45 -0.54
CA ASP A 113 22.61 11.15 -0.98
C ASP A 113 22.92 12.36 -0.08
N ILE A 114 21.90 13.12 0.34
CA ILE A 114 22.04 14.26 1.25
C ILE A 114 22.54 13.82 2.63
N ILE A 115 22.04 12.69 3.13
CA ILE A 115 22.43 12.14 4.43
C ILE A 115 23.87 11.61 4.37
N GLY A 116 24.20 10.84 3.32
CA GLY A 116 25.52 10.21 3.15
C GLY A 116 26.66 11.20 2.93
N GLN A 117 26.38 12.40 2.38
CA GLN A 117 27.39 13.46 2.19
C GLN A 117 27.96 14.05 3.50
N ILE A 118 27.38 13.73 4.67
CA ILE A 118 27.79 14.28 5.97
C ILE A 118 28.40 13.18 6.87
N GLU A 119 28.24 11.90 6.51
CA GLU A 119 28.87 10.77 7.22
C GLU A 119 30.29 10.46 6.70
N LEU A 120 30.81 11.27 5.77
CA LEU A 120 32.18 11.28 5.24
C LEU A 120 32.90 12.58 5.63
#